data_AF-A0A3D4U9X2-F1
#
_entry.id   AF-A0A3D4U9X2-F1
#
_cell.length_a   1.000
_cell.length_b   1.000
_cell.length_c   1.000
_cell.angle_alpha   90.00
_cell.angle_beta   90.00
_cell.angle_gamma   90.00
#
_symmetry.space_group_name_H-M   'P 1'
#
loop_
_entity.id
_entity.type
_entity.pdbx_description
1 polymer ?
#
loop_
_entity_poly.entity_id
_entity_poly.type
_entity_poly.pdbx_seq_one_letter_code
_entity_poly.pdbx_strand_id
1 'polypeptide(L)'
;MQAFYALIDRLDRCDGDEKAALEAMLWDTFGTTACVLALDMSGFSRTVRAEGIVGYLARIRRMQQVSTPVVVSAGGEVVKYTADNLMAVFEHASQAVAAALEIRHACLAMREPLEVSIGLASGRFLYVPQTDCFGDTVNVAFKLAEDIAGNGDILATDIVLAQLGKDVAPSDWRHMEISGLQLRFAQIH
;
A
#
# COMPACT_ATOMS: atom_id res chain seq x y z
N MET A 1 -13.11 11.98 -7.43
CA MET A 1 -14.11 11.44 -6.49
C MET A 1 -15.56 11.49 -6.98
N GLN A 2 -16.12 12.66 -7.35
CA GLN A 2 -17.55 12.79 -7.69
C GLN A 2 -18.02 11.89 -8.86
N ALA A 3 -17.23 11.79 -9.93
CA ALA A 3 -17.58 10.95 -11.09
C ALA A 3 -17.62 9.44 -10.75
N PHE A 4 -16.69 8.98 -9.90
CA PHE A 4 -16.64 7.59 -9.45
C PHE A 4 -17.90 7.23 -8.66
N TYR A 5 -18.23 8.01 -7.61
CA TYR A 5 -19.42 7.73 -6.80
C TYR A 5 -20.72 7.94 -7.56
N ALA A 6 -20.78 8.84 -8.54
CA ALA A 6 -21.97 8.96 -9.39
C ALA A 6 -22.24 7.68 -10.19
N LEU A 7 -21.20 6.95 -10.63
CA LEU A 7 -21.37 5.64 -11.28
C LEU A 7 -21.74 4.54 -10.29
N ILE A 8 -21.14 4.54 -9.10
CA ILE A 8 -21.49 3.60 -8.02
C ILE A 8 -22.95 3.78 -7.57
N ASP A 9 -23.39 5.02 -7.33
CA ASP A 9 -24.76 5.35 -6.93
C ASP A 9 -25.79 4.93 -7.99
N ARG A 10 -25.40 4.95 -9.28
CA ARG A 10 -26.23 4.43 -10.37
C ARG A 10 -26.22 2.91 -10.37
N LEU A 11 -25.05 2.29 -10.22
CA LEU A 11 -24.90 0.83 -10.17
C LEU A 11 -25.79 0.20 -9.09
N ASP A 12 -25.89 0.83 -7.91
CA ASP A 12 -26.71 0.37 -6.79
C ASP A 12 -28.23 0.38 -7.08
N ARG A 13 -28.67 1.13 -8.09
CA ARG A 13 -30.08 1.29 -8.48
C ARG A 13 -30.46 0.53 -9.74
N CYS A 14 -29.51 -0.17 -10.36
CA CYS A 14 -29.68 -0.87 -11.63
C CYS A 14 -29.48 -2.38 -11.45
N ASP A 15 -30.13 -3.16 -12.32
CA ASP A 15 -30.05 -4.62 -12.34
C ASP A 15 -29.77 -5.15 -13.76
N GLY A 16 -29.43 -6.43 -13.86
CA GLY A 16 -29.26 -7.13 -15.14
C GLY A 16 -28.20 -6.50 -16.04
N ASP A 17 -28.54 -6.32 -17.31
CA ASP A 17 -27.60 -5.87 -18.35
C ASP A 17 -27.08 -4.43 -18.11
N GLU A 18 -27.92 -3.55 -17.55
CA GLU A 18 -27.49 -2.18 -17.24
C GLU A 18 -26.43 -2.17 -16.13
N LYS A 19 -26.60 -3.02 -15.11
CA LYS A 19 -25.62 -3.19 -14.04
C LYS A 19 -24.29 -3.70 -14.61
N ALA A 20 -24.33 -4.73 -15.45
CA ALA A 20 -23.12 -5.27 -16.08
C ALA A 20 -22.40 -4.23 -16.96
N ALA A 21 -23.15 -3.40 -17.70
CA ALA A 21 -22.58 -2.32 -18.52
C ALA A 21 -21.91 -1.23 -17.65
N LEU A 22 -22.51 -0.87 -16.52
CA LEU A 22 -21.93 0.08 -15.57
C LEU A 22 -20.68 -0.47 -14.88
N GLU A 23 -20.66 -1.74 -14.50
CA GLU A 23 -19.46 -2.41 -13.97
C GLU A 23 -18.33 -2.38 -14.99
N ALA A 24 -18.62 -2.71 -16.25
CA ALA A 24 -17.63 -2.63 -17.32
C ALA A 24 -17.10 -1.20 -17.50
N MET A 25 -17.96 -0.19 -17.46
CA MET A 25 -17.58 1.22 -17.56
C MET A 25 -16.69 1.68 -16.39
N LEU A 26 -17.00 1.26 -15.15
CA LEU A 26 -16.17 1.51 -13.97
C LEU A 26 -14.77 0.93 -14.15
N TRP A 27 -14.67 -0.30 -14.62
CA TRP A 27 -13.40 -0.97 -14.87
C TRP A 27 -12.62 -0.38 -16.05
N ASP A 28 -13.28 0.09 -17.09
CA ASP A 28 -12.64 0.77 -18.23
C ASP A 28 -12.10 2.15 -17.84
N THR A 29 -12.86 2.88 -17.01
CA THR A 29 -12.52 4.25 -16.61
C THR A 29 -11.51 4.31 -15.48
N PHE A 30 -11.65 3.44 -14.48
CA PHE A 30 -10.87 3.49 -13.23
C PHE A 30 -10.02 2.24 -13.01
N GLY A 31 -10.19 1.19 -13.80
CA GLY A 31 -9.39 -0.03 -13.64
C GLY A 31 -7.93 0.20 -14.03
N THR A 32 -7.01 -0.25 -13.18
CA THR A 32 -5.58 -0.27 -13.48
C THR A 32 -4.96 -1.58 -13.00
N THR A 33 -3.79 -1.92 -13.54
CA THR A 33 -2.92 -2.97 -13.02
C THR A 33 -1.58 -2.35 -12.68
N ALA A 34 -1.26 -2.27 -11.39
CA ALA A 34 -0.12 -1.53 -10.88
C ALA A 34 0.35 -2.15 -9.54
N CYS A 35 1.44 -1.62 -8.98
CA CYS A 35 1.93 -2.00 -7.66
C CYS A 35 1.48 -0.98 -6.60
N VAL A 36 0.86 -1.48 -5.54
CA VAL A 36 0.51 -0.70 -4.34
C VAL A 36 1.61 -0.89 -3.30
N LEU A 37 2.03 0.23 -2.70
CA LEU A 37 2.86 0.28 -1.50
C LEU A 37 1.99 0.81 -0.36
N ALA A 38 1.79 -0.02 0.64
CA ALA A 38 1.23 0.38 1.93
C ALA A 38 2.38 0.48 2.94
N LEU A 39 2.40 1.55 3.72
CA LEU A 39 3.32 1.71 4.84
C LEU A 39 2.53 2.03 6.08
N ASP A 40 2.89 1.37 7.18
CA ASP A 40 2.36 1.60 8.52
C ASP A 40 3.49 2.01 9.50
N MET A 41 3.14 2.81 10.50
CA MET A 41 4.05 3.14 11.60
C MET A 41 3.75 2.28 12.81
N SER A 42 4.76 1.52 13.26
CA SER A 42 4.57 0.68 14.44
C SER A 42 4.31 1.51 15.72
N GLY A 43 3.40 1.01 16.57
CA GLY A 43 3.35 1.38 17.98
C GLY A 43 2.62 2.68 18.33
N PHE A 44 1.56 3.04 17.59
CA PHE A 44 0.64 4.14 17.92
C PHE A 44 0.32 4.21 19.42
N SER A 45 -0.32 3.16 19.98
CA SER A 45 -0.80 3.17 21.36
C SER A 45 0.33 3.25 22.39
N ARG A 46 1.50 2.69 22.07
CA ARG A 46 2.68 2.70 22.95
C ARG A 46 3.29 4.10 22.98
N THR A 47 3.44 4.73 21.83
CA THR A 47 4.07 6.04 21.69
C THR A 47 3.19 7.15 22.27
N VAL A 48 1.88 7.15 21.98
CA VAL A 48 0.96 8.15 22.54
C VAL A 48 0.92 8.12 24.07
N ARG A 49 1.02 6.92 24.68
CA ARG A 49 1.08 6.79 26.15
C ARG A 49 2.38 7.33 26.75
N ALA A 50 3.49 7.25 26.02
CA ALA A 50 4.80 7.67 26.50
C ALA A 50 5.10 9.16 26.23
N GLU A 51 4.72 9.66 25.05
CA GLU A 51 5.12 10.96 24.51
C GLU A 51 3.94 11.94 24.34
N GLY A 52 2.72 11.47 24.54
CA GLY A 52 1.50 12.23 24.25
C GLY A 52 1.20 12.34 22.75
N ILE A 53 0.01 12.84 22.43
CA ILE A 53 -0.49 12.93 21.06
C ILE A 53 0.35 13.88 20.17
N VAL A 54 0.89 14.96 20.74
CA VAL A 54 1.67 15.96 19.98
C VAL A 54 3.00 15.37 19.49
N GLY A 55 3.69 14.60 20.32
CA GLY A 55 4.92 13.90 19.92
C GLY A 55 4.65 12.90 18.80
N TYR A 56 3.54 12.15 18.89
CA TYR A 56 3.15 11.21 17.85
C TYR A 56 2.86 11.88 16.51
N LEU A 57 2.11 12.98 16.51
CA LEU A 57 1.84 13.76 15.29
C LEU A 57 3.12 14.31 14.65
N ALA A 58 4.11 14.69 15.46
CA ALA A 58 5.43 15.10 14.93
C ALA A 58 6.15 13.92 14.24
N ARG A 59 6.04 12.70 14.76
CA ARG A 59 6.61 11.50 14.12
C ARG A 59 5.91 11.15 12.81
N ILE A 60 4.58 11.20 12.77
CA ILE A 60 3.80 11.06 11.51
C ILE A 60 4.30 12.08 10.49
N ARG A 61 4.45 13.35 10.89
CA ARG A 61 4.86 14.41 9.98
C ARG A 61 6.26 14.17 9.41
N ARG A 62 7.21 13.67 10.21
CA ARG A 62 8.57 13.32 9.75
C ARG A 62 8.55 12.16 8.76
N MET A 63 7.75 11.12 9.03
CA MET A 63 7.56 10.01 8.10
C MET A 63 7.05 10.55 6.75
N GLN A 64 5.99 11.37 6.74
CA GLN A 64 5.44 11.97 5.52
C GLN A 64 6.46 12.82 4.73
N GLN A 65 7.30 13.59 5.45
CA GLN A 65 8.33 14.44 4.85
C GLN A 65 9.44 13.64 4.18
N VAL A 66 9.71 12.43 4.67
CA VAL A 66 10.71 11.53 4.08
C VAL A 66 10.11 10.65 2.98
N SER A 67 8.92 10.11 3.19
CA SER A 67 8.35 9.15 2.24
C SER A 67 7.85 9.81 0.96
N THR A 68 7.20 10.98 1.04
CA THR A 68 6.68 11.69 -0.15
C THR A 68 7.73 11.92 -1.24
N PRO A 69 8.90 12.54 -0.97
CA PRO A 69 9.89 12.78 -2.02
C PRO A 69 10.48 11.50 -2.58
N VAL A 70 10.61 10.44 -1.78
CA VAL A 70 11.11 9.13 -2.23
C VAL A 70 10.11 8.44 -3.17
N VAL A 71 8.81 8.46 -2.84
CA VAL A 71 7.76 7.93 -3.71
C VAL A 71 7.78 8.65 -5.06
N VAL A 72 7.80 9.99 -5.04
CA VAL A 72 7.76 10.81 -6.25
C VAL A 72 9.03 10.63 -7.08
N SER A 73 10.22 10.59 -6.47
CA SER A 73 11.49 10.42 -7.20
C SER A 73 11.63 9.04 -7.85
N ALA A 74 11.02 8.01 -7.26
CA ALA A 74 10.92 6.68 -7.85
C ALA A 74 9.85 6.57 -8.96
N GLY A 75 9.12 7.64 -9.26
CA GLY A 75 8.07 7.66 -10.28
C GLY A 75 6.70 7.16 -9.80
N GLY A 76 6.50 7.04 -8.49
CA GLY A 76 5.20 6.72 -7.90
C GLY A 76 4.36 7.94 -7.57
N GLU A 77 3.12 7.67 -7.20
CA GLU A 77 2.17 8.67 -6.70
C GLU A 77 1.80 8.35 -5.24
N VAL A 78 1.94 9.35 -4.36
CA VAL A 78 1.32 9.30 -3.03
C VAL A 78 -0.18 9.52 -3.21
N VAL A 79 -0.98 8.46 -3.07
CA VAL A 79 -2.43 8.56 -3.24
C VAL A 79 -3.07 9.26 -2.05
N LYS A 80 -2.76 8.81 -0.83
CA LYS A 80 -3.20 9.46 0.41
C LYS A 80 -2.37 9.03 1.62
N TYR A 81 -2.45 9.86 2.65
CA TYR A 81 -2.14 9.48 4.02
C TYR A 81 -3.44 9.29 4.80
N THR A 82 -3.50 8.27 5.65
CA THR A 82 -4.65 8.06 6.56
C THR A 82 -4.10 7.76 7.94
N ALA A 83 -4.23 8.73 8.85
CA ALA A 83 -3.51 8.74 10.12
C ALA A 83 -1.98 8.61 9.89
N ASP A 84 -1.38 7.53 10.38
CA ASP A 84 0.02 7.13 10.25
C ASP A 84 0.32 6.28 9.01
N ASN A 85 -0.70 5.87 8.27
CA ASN A 85 -0.52 5.08 7.06
C ASN A 85 -0.23 5.93 5.82
N LEU A 86 0.57 5.37 4.93
CA LEU A 86 0.80 5.84 3.57
C LEU A 86 0.28 4.81 2.56
N MET A 87 -0.46 5.29 1.56
CA MET A 87 -0.79 4.55 0.35
C MET A 87 -0.14 5.21 -0.86
N ALA A 88 0.71 4.47 -1.56
CA ALA A 88 1.33 4.90 -2.81
C ALA A 88 1.11 3.87 -3.92
N VAL A 89 1.07 4.34 -5.16
CA VAL A 89 0.91 3.51 -6.36
C VAL A 89 2.08 3.75 -7.31
N PHE A 90 2.55 2.66 -7.91
CA PHE A 90 3.63 2.65 -8.88
C PHE A 90 3.22 1.83 -10.10
N GLU A 91 3.56 2.31 -11.29
CA GLU A 91 3.34 1.57 -12.54
C GLU A 91 4.10 0.24 -12.55
N HIS A 92 5.31 0.22 -11.97
CA HIS A 92 6.17 -0.96 -11.93
C HIS A 92 6.55 -1.37 -10.49
N ALA A 93 6.54 -2.67 -10.23
CA ALA A 93 6.97 -3.25 -8.96
C ALA A 93 8.42 -2.89 -8.59
N SER A 94 9.32 -2.76 -9.58
CA SER A 94 10.71 -2.35 -9.35
C SER A 94 10.82 -0.96 -8.73
N GLN A 95 9.97 -0.01 -9.14
CA GLN A 95 9.90 1.33 -8.56
C GLN A 95 9.39 1.29 -7.13
N ALA A 96 8.32 0.53 -6.87
CA ALA A 96 7.76 0.38 -5.53
C ALA A 96 8.77 -0.23 -4.54
N VAL A 97 9.51 -1.25 -4.98
CA VAL A 97 10.55 -1.90 -4.15
C VAL A 97 11.70 -0.94 -3.89
N ALA A 98 12.18 -0.22 -4.89
CA ALA A 98 13.24 0.78 -4.71
C ALA A 98 12.81 1.88 -3.73
N ALA A 99 11.58 2.39 -3.86
CA ALA A 99 11.02 3.36 -2.94
C ALA A 99 10.91 2.79 -1.51
N ALA A 100 10.41 1.56 -1.34
CA ALA A 100 10.28 0.92 -0.03
C ALA A 100 11.62 0.80 0.70
N LEU A 101 12.65 0.35 -0.01
CA LEU A 101 14.01 0.22 0.54
C LEU A 101 14.58 1.57 0.98
N GLU A 102 14.43 2.60 0.13
CA GLU A 102 14.94 3.94 0.41
C GLU A 102 14.16 4.64 1.53
N ILE A 103 12.82 4.47 1.59
CA ILE A 103 12.01 4.96 2.70
C ILE A 103 12.48 4.35 4.02
N ARG A 104 12.62 3.02 4.08
CA ARG A 104 13.11 2.33 5.28
C ARG A 104 14.49 2.85 5.69
N HIS A 105 15.41 2.97 4.74
CA HIS A 105 16.75 3.48 5.00
C HIS A 105 16.72 4.92 5.54
N ALA A 106 15.98 5.82 4.88
CA ALA A 106 15.88 7.22 5.28
C ALA A 106 15.20 7.39 6.65
N CYS A 107 14.18 6.59 6.96
CA CYS A 107 13.53 6.57 8.28
C CYS A 107 14.47 6.11 9.40
N LEU A 108 15.32 5.11 9.14
CA LEU A 108 16.30 4.63 10.11
C LEU A 108 17.49 5.59 10.28
N ALA A 109 17.83 6.38 9.25
CA ALA A 109 18.92 7.35 9.28
C ALA A 109 18.57 8.67 10.01
N MET A 110 17.32 8.86 10.43
CA MET A 110 16.90 10.03 11.20
C MET A 110 17.60 10.09 12.56
N ARG A 111 17.78 11.31 13.11
CA ARG A 111 18.26 11.50 14.49
C ARG A 111 17.41 10.75 15.52
N GLU A 112 16.11 10.71 15.31
CA GLU A 112 15.16 9.87 16.03
C GLU A 112 14.63 8.84 15.01
N PRO A 113 15.23 7.63 14.95
CA PRO A 113 14.87 6.63 13.96
C PRO A 113 13.39 6.25 14.03
N LEU A 114 12.79 6.03 12.87
CA LEU A 114 11.44 5.52 12.73
C LEU A 114 11.48 4.12 12.14
N GLU A 115 10.90 3.16 12.84
CA GLU A 115 10.64 1.83 12.29
C GLU A 115 9.28 1.85 11.60
N VAL A 116 9.29 1.58 10.29
CA VAL A 116 8.11 1.52 9.43
C VAL A 116 8.00 0.11 8.86
N SER A 117 6.77 -0.37 8.76
CA SER A 117 6.43 -1.64 8.14
C SER A 117 5.87 -1.37 6.75
N ILE A 118 6.31 -2.12 5.74
CA ILE A 118 5.93 -1.86 4.34
C ILE A 118 5.40 -3.15 3.69
N GLY A 119 4.24 -3.06 3.05
CA GLY A 119 3.61 -4.11 2.27
C GLY A 119 3.51 -3.74 0.79
N LEU A 120 3.90 -4.67 -0.09
CA LEU A 120 3.91 -4.49 -1.54
C LEU A 120 3.04 -5.55 -2.23
N ALA A 121 2.06 -5.09 -3.01
CA ALA A 121 1.20 -5.97 -3.80
C ALA A 121 0.98 -5.42 -5.20
N SER A 122 1.09 -6.29 -6.21
CA SER A 122 0.82 -5.96 -7.61
C SER A 122 -0.42 -6.70 -8.07
N GLY A 123 -1.27 -6.02 -8.83
CA GLY A 123 -2.50 -6.62 -9.33
C GLY A 123 -3.47 -5.59 -9.86
N ARG A 124 -4.68 -6.05 -10.21
CA ARG A 124 -5.73 -5.18 -10.74
C ARG A 124 -6.57 -4.58 -9.61
N PHE A 125 -6.90 -3.31 -9.71
CA PHE A 125 -7.75 -2.58 -8.76
C PHE A 125 -8.40 -1.36 -9.43
N LEU A 126 -9.39 -0.76 -8.78
CA LEU A 126 -9.98 0.52 -9.18
C LEU A 126 -9.18 1.65 -8.56
N TYR A 127 -8.70 2.55 -9.39
CA TYR A 127 -7.88 3.69 -9.01
C TYR A 127 -8.60 5.00 -9.28
N VAL A 128 -8.78 5.81 -8.23
CA VAL A 128 -9.27 7.19 -8.33
C VAL A 128 -8.08 8.10 -8.01
N PRO A 129 -7.48 8.76 -9.02
CA PRO A 129 -6.24 9.52 -8.85
C PRO A 129 -6.29 10.52 -7.70
N GLN A 130 -5.18 10.61 -6.96
CA GLN A 130 -5.00 11.50 -5.79
C GLN A 130 -6.09 11.37 -4.72
N THR A 131 -6.84 10.28 -4.73
CA THR A 131 -8.05 10.14 -3.93
C THR A 131 -8.08 8.81 -3.20
N ASP A 132 -8.20 7.70 -3.92
CA ASP A 132 -8.31 6.38 -3.30
C ASP A 132 -8.03 5.22 -4.27
N CYS A 133 -7.84 4.03 -3.71
CA CYS A 133 -7.72 2.77 -4.43
C CYS A 133 -8.64 1.73 -3.81
N PHE A 134 -9.31 0.92 -4.64
CA PHE A 134 -10.25 -0.10 -4.18
C PHE A 134 -9.98 -1.45 -4.87
N GLY A 135 -9.82 -2.49 -4.08
CA GLY A 135 -9.70 -3.87 -4.57
C GLY A 135 -8.78 -4.72 -3.70
N ASP A 136 -8.77 -6.02 -3.98
CA ASP A 136 -8.02 -6.99 -3.17
C ASP A 136 -6.52 -6.69 -3.14
N THR A 137 -5.94 -6.24 -4.26
CA THR A 137 -4.53 -5.82 -4.31
C THR A 137 -4.20 -4.78 -3.25
N VAL A 138 -5.08 -3.79 -3.06
CA VAL A 138 -4.92 -2.73 -2.05
C VAL A 138 -5.02 -3.31 -0.64
N ASN A 139 -6.04 -4.15 -0.40
CA ASN A 139 -6.25 -4.82 0.88
C ASN A 139 -5.06 -5.70 1.26
N VAL A 140 -4.50 -6.44 0.30
CA VAL A 140 -3.31 -7.28 0.52
C VAL A 140 -2.10 -6.45 0.91
N ALA A 141 -1.84 -5.33 0.22
CA ALA A 141 -0.72 -4.46 0.57
C ALA A 141 -0.82 -3.96 2.02
N PHE A 142 -2.00 -3.49 2.43
CA PHE A 142 -2.23 -3.04 3.81
C PHE A 142 -2.10 -4.17 4.84
N LYS A 143 -2.65 -5.35 4.56
CA LYS A 143 -2.50 -6.51 5.45
C LYS A 143 -1.06 -6.94 5.63
N LEU A 144 -0.26 -6.89 4.56
CA LEU A 144 1.17 -7.13 4.67
C LEU A 144 1.84 -6.09 5.58
N ALA A 145 1.49 -4.81 5.45
CA ALA A 145 2.10 -3.73 6.21
C ALA A 145 1.68 -3.69 7.69
N GLU A 146 0.37 -3.83 7.98
CA GLU A 146 -0.22 -3.63 9.31
C GLU A 146 -0.27 -4.91 10.15
N ASP A 147 -0.71 -6.02 9.54
CA ASP A 147 -1.06 -7.24 10.29
C ASP A 147 0.12 -8.24 10.38
N ILE A 148 1.05 -8.20 9.41
CA ILE A 148 2.01 -9.29 9.18
C ILE A 148 3.47 -8.82 9.33
N ALA A 149 3.81 -7.65 8.79
CA ALA A 149 5.17 -7.11 8.85
C ALA A 149 5.55 -6.77 10.29
N GLY A 150 6.71 -7.28 10.73
CA GLY A 150 7.36 -6.80 11.95
C GLY A 150 7.96 -5.42 11.75
N ASN A 151 8.44 -4.81 12.85
CA ASN A 151 9.08 -3.50 12.81
C ASN A 151 10.25 -3.47 11.80
N GLY A 152 10.15 -2.62 10.77
CA GLY A 152 11.19 -2.47 9.75
C GLY A 152 11.12 -3.50 8.62
N ASP A 153 10.16 -4.43 8.65
CA ASP A 153 9.99 -5.41 7.59
C ASP A 153 9.43 -4.76 6.32
N ILE A 154 9.92 -5.25 5.17
CA ILE A 154 9.32 -4.99 3.87
C ILE A 154 8.87 -6.33 3.33
N LEU A 155 7.57 -6.51 3.15
CA LEU A 155 6.97 -7.73 2.65
C LEU A 155 6.40 -7.51 1.25
N ALA A 156 6.59 -8.48 0.38
CA ALA A 156 6.09 -8.43 -0.99
C ALA A 156 5.40 -9.73 -1.39
N THR A 157 4.28 -9.59 -2.09
CA THR A 157 3.57 -10.73 -2.71
C THR A 157 4.44 -11.44 -3.74
N ASP A 158 4.08 -12.69 -4.03
CA ASP A 158 4.70 -13.49 -5.08
C ASP A 158 4.63 -12.82 -6.47
N ILE A 159 3.53 -12.15 -6.79
CA ILE A 159 3.38 -11.39 -8.05
C ILE A 159 4.44 -10.28 -8.15
N VAL A 160 4.65 -9.50 -7.08
CA VAL A 160 5.69 -8.44 -7.05
C VAL A 160 7.07 -9.04 -7.30
N LEU A 161 7.40 -10.14 -6.62
CA LEU A 161 8.72 -10.76 -6.73
C LEU A 161 8.95 -11.42 -8.10
N ALA A 162 7.90 -12.01 -8.69
CA ALA A 162 7.93 -12.53 -10.06
C ALA A 162 8.17 -11.41 -11.09
N GLN A 163 7.53 -10.24 -10.92
CA GLN A 163 7.75 -9.09 -11.80
C GLN A 163 9.18 -8.53 -11.75
N LEU A 164 9.91 -8.78 -10.66
CA LEU A 164 11.33 -8.42 -10.53
C LEU A 164 12.27 -9.48 -11.11
N GLY A 165 11.76 -10.66 -11.48
CA GLY A 165 12.59 -11.83 -11.81
C GLY A 165 13.47 -12.28 -10.63
N LYS A 166 13.04 -12.05 -9.39
CA LYS A 166 13.79 -12.48 -8.20
C LYS A 166 13.53 -13.95 -7.90
N ASP A 167 14.59 -14.74 -7.84
CA ASP A 167 14.56 -16.08 -7.29
C ASP A 167 14.56 -16.01 -5.76
N VAL A 168 13.42 -16.37 -5.16
CA VAL A 168 13.24 -16.44 -3.70
C VAL A 168 13.27 -17.91 -3.31
N ALA A 169 14.15 -18.26 -2.37
CA ALA A 169 14.29 -19.65 -1.95
C ALA A 169 12.94 -20.18 -1.40
N PRO A 170 12.61 -21.46 -1.63
CA PRO A 170 11.37 -22.06 -1.13
C PRO A 170 11.15 -21.85 0.38
N SER A 171 12.22 -21.83 1.18
CA SER A 171 12.19 -21.62 2.64
C SER A 171 11.76 -20.22 3.07
N ASP A 172 11.91 -19.23 2.19
CA ASP A 172 11.69 -17.82 2.54
C ASP A 172 10.25 -17.38 2.22
N TRP A 173 9.52 -18.21 1.46
CA TRP A 173 8.10 -18.01 1.22
C TRP A 173 7.28 -18.31 2.47
N ARG A 174 6.43 -17.35 2.82
CA ARG A 174 5.40 -17.50 3.84
C ARG A 174 4.04 -17.59 3.16
N HIS A 175 3.18 -18.42 3.73
CA HIS A 175 1.80 -18.60 3.30
C HIS A 175 0.89 -18.34 4.49
N MET A 176 -0.13 -17.51 4.31
CA MET A 176 -1.09 -17.17 5.36
C MET A 176 -2.49 -17.00 4.80
N GLU A 177 -3.49 -17.41 5.57
CA GLU A 177 -4.87 -17.05 5.33
C GLU A 177 -5.27 -15.94 6.28
N ILE A 178 -5.75 -14.81 5.75
CA ILE A 178 -6.21 -13.70 6.58
C ILE A 178 -7.44 -13.04 5.95
N SER A 179 -8.52 -12.95 6.72
CA SER A 179 -9.82 -12.44 6.23
C SER A 179 -10.32 -13.13 4.94
N GLY A 180 -10.04 -14.43 4.78
CA GLY A 180 -10.41 -15.22 3.60
C GLY A 180 -9.49 -15.06 2.38
N LEU A 181 -8.43 -14.25 2.48
CA LEU A 181 -7.40 -14.11 1.44
C LEU A 181 -6.27 -15.11 1.69
N GLN A 182 -5.91 -15.88 0.67
CA GLN A 182 -4.72 -16.72 0.66
C GLN A 182 -3.54 -15.89 0.16
N LEU A 183 -2.60 -15.60 1.06
CA LEU A 183 -1.43 -14.77 0.78
C LEU A 183 -0.19 -15.63 0.67
N ARG A 184 0.55 -15.44 -0.42
CA ARG A 184 1.92 -15.92 -0.57
C ARG A 184 2.85 -14.73 -0.72
N PHE A 185 3.81 -14.60 0.18
CA PHE A 185 4.70 -13.44 0.24
C PHE A 185 6.07 -13.82 0.81
N ALA A 186 7.05 -12.94 0.61
CA ALA A 186 8.36 -13.05 1.23
C ALA A 186 8.87 -11.67 1.66
N GLN A 187 9.87 -11.68 2.54
CA GLN A 187 10.53 -10.47 3.01
C GLN A 187 11.60 -10.01 2.00
N ILE A 188 11.72 -8.69 1.83
CA ILE A 188 12.76 -8.05 1.02
C ILE A 188 13.78 -7.38 1.94
N HIS A 189 15.05 -7.64 1.63
CA HIS A 189 16.22 -7.00 2.26
C HIS A 189 16.81 -5.93 1.36
#